data_AF-A0A1F8UTW2-F1
#
_entry.id   AF-A0A1F8UTW2-F1
#
_cell.length_a   1.000
_cell.length_b   1.000
_cell.length_c   1.000
_cell.angle_alpha   90.00
_cell.angle_beta   90.00
_cell.angle_gamma   90.00
#
_symmetry.space_group_name_H-M   'P 1'
#
loop_
_entity.id
_entity.type
_entity.pdbx_description
1 polymer ?
#
loop_
_entity_poly.entity_id
_entity_poly.type
_entity_poly.pdbx_seq_one_letter_code
_entity_poly.pdbx_strand_id
1 'polypeptide(L)'
;MIPFVVCIVLSFAYFIKILYIEQIVKGAMYESAIQFARDTYFYNKIEVYDTGDKLSDKLQSMLDFIDKFSEDMGDEAKDFASDRIDDGYNDIGILVYEKYFYDYINIKGDKNEYLKDKGIQNIDFSSSKISKDEIYINITYQIRNELPIDFIGSMNISEGVYIKTFAEGESLYALSNNIERIELDYDVWELNNLERGKKIAEILGNNLGYMYYGIDKLENDALESIVSVDTRKKTYLTQENLYDRAKEKIDELYEFREGNKNGKIVTKSDYNRKLINLALPSEELTNSQEAQLESARRYARERNILFKITIIEKQRKE
;
A
#
# COMPACT_ATOMS: atom_id res chain seq x y z
N MET A 1 -27.35 45.67 -8.83
CA MET A 1 -27.43 44.24 -9.19
C MET A 1 -26.14 43.74 -9.85
N ILE A 2 -25.60 44.45 -10.85
CA ILE A 2 -24.36 44.06 -11.56
C ILE A 2 -23.15 43.79 -10.64
N PRO A 3 -22.85 44.60 -9.59
CA PRO A 3 -21.69 44.33 -8.71
C PRO A 3 -21.79 43.01 -7.95
N PHE A 4 -23.00 42.62 -7.53
CA PHE A 4 -23.23 41.39 -6.76
C PHE A 4 -23.06 40.14 -7.63
N VAL A 5 -23.54 40.19 -8.88
CA VAL A 5 -23.36 39.10 -9.85
C VAL A 5 -21.88 38.93 -10.20
N VAL A 6 -21.14 40.04 -10.36
CA VAL A 6 -19.69 40.00 -10.60
C VAL A 6 -18.95 39.36 -9.42
N CYS A 7 -19.30 39.71 -8.17
CA CYS A 7 -18.70 39.06 -6.99
C CYS A 7 -18.96 37.55 -6.97
N ILE A 8 -20.19 37.09 -7.25
CA ILE A 8 -20.52 35.65 -7.27
C ILE A 8 -19.70 34.91 -8.33
N VAL A 9 -19.61 35.47 -9.54
CA VAL A 9 -18.84 34.85 -10.63
C VAL A 9 -17.35 34.78 -10.29
N LEU A 10 -16.79 35.84 -9.70
CA LEU A 10 -15.39 35.86 -9.27
C LEU A 10 -15.12 34.87 -8.12
N SER A 11 -16.01 34.77 -7.14
CA SER A 11 -15.91 33.79 -6.06
C SER A 11 -15.99 32.35 -6.57
N PHE A 12 -16.88 32.08 -7.54
CA PHE A 12 -17.00 30.75 -8.14
C PHE A 12 -15.77 30.38 -8.98
N ALA A 13 -15.24 31.33 -9.77
CA ALA A 13 -14.01 31.14 -10.53
C ALA A 13 -12.81 30.88 -9.60
N TYR A 14 -12.72 31.61 -8.48
CA TYR A 14 -11.69 31.40 -7.47
C TYR A 14 -11.81 30.01 -6.81
N PHE A 15 -13.03 29.59 -6.48
CA PHE A 15 -13.28 28.26 -5.91
C PHE A 15 -12.87 27.14 -6.87
N ILE A 16 -13.19 27.25 -8.16
CA ILE A 16 -12.71 26.29 -9.19
C ILE A 16 -11.18 26.26 -9.25
N LYS A 17 -10.52 27.42 -9.14
CA LYS A 17 -9.05 27.50 -9.11
C LYS A 17 -8.48 26.77 -7.89
N ILE A 18 -9.07 26.95 -6.71
CA ILE A 18 -8.65 26.21 -5.49
C ILE A 18 -8.76 24.70 -5.73
N LEU A 19 -9.91 24.21 -6.22
CA LEU A 19 -10.10 22.78 -6.50
C LEU A 19 -9.09 22.24 -7.51
N TYR A 20 -8.74 23.03 -8.53
CA TYR A 20 -7.74 22.65 -9.52
C TYR A 20 -6.33 22.58 -8.92
N ILE A 21 -5.96 23.55 -8.07
CA ILE A 21 -4.68 23.54 -7.35
C ILE A 21 -4.61 22.34 -6.40
N GLU A 22 -5.67 22.08 -5.64
CA GLU A 22 -5.80 20.92 -4.75
C GLU A 22 -5.59 19.61 -5.53
N GLN A 23 -6.18 19.49 -6.73
CA GLN A 23 -6.01 18.32 -7.58
C GLN A 23 -4.55 18.13 -8.03
N ILE A 24 -3.83 19.21 -8.39
CA ILE A 24 -2.41 19.15 -8.76
C ILE A 24 -1.56 18.68 -7.58
N VAL A 25 -1.72 19.32 -6.41
CA VAL A 25 -0.89 19.05 -5.24
C VAL A 25 -1.18 17.65 -4.71
N LYS A 26 -2.45 17.25 -4.55
CA LYS A 26 -2.81 15.90 -4.12
C LYS A 26 -2.33 14.84 -5.11
N GLY A 27 -2.51 15.07 -6.41
CA GLY A 27 -2.07 14.13 -7.43
C GLY A 27 -0.57 13.86 -7.36
N ALA A 28 0.25 14.91 -7.30
CA ALA A 28 1.69 14.78 -7.11
C ALA A 28 2.03 14.13 -5.76
N MET A 29 1.43 14.61 -4.66
CA MET A 29 1.66 14.10 -3.31
C MET A 29 1.42 12.58 -3.22
N TYR A 30 0.29 12.08 -3.74
CA TYR A 30 -0.05 10.66 -3.69
C TYR A 30 0.88 9.80 -4.53
N GLU A 31 1.13 10.16 -5.79
CA GLU A 31 1.98 9.36 -6.68
C GLU A 31 3.43 9.33 -6.20
N SER A 32 3.95 10.48 -5.75
CA SER A 32 5.28 10.58 -5.15
C SER A 32 5.41 9.75 -3.90
N ALA A 33 4.36 9.70 -3.07
CA ALA A 33 4.40 8.96 -1.81
C ALA A 33 4.33 7.45 -2.03
N ILE A 34 3.61 7.00 -3.06
CA ILE A 34 3.62 5.60 -3.50
C ILE A 34 5.01 5.21 -4.04
N GLN A 35 5.61 6.03 -4.89
CA GLN A 35 6.90 5.73 -5.48
C GLN A 35 8.04 5.80 -4.46
N PHE A 36 8.03 6.81 -3.59
CA PHE A 36 8.97 6.95 -2.48
C PHE A 36 8.87 5.75 -1.53
N ALA A 37 7.67 5.37 -1.09
CA ALA A 37 7.49 4.19 -0.25
C ALA A 37 7.97 2.89 -0.91
N ARG A 38 7.82 2.76 -2.24
CA ARG A 38 8.34 1.63 -3.01
C ARG A 38 9.88 1.60 -3.01
N ASP A 39 10.52 2.75 -3.22
CA ASP A 39 11.97 2.83 -3.36
C ASP A 39 12.67 2.71 -1.98
N THR A 40 12.10 3.31 -0.93
CA THR A 40 12.52 3.12 0.47
C THR A 40 12.34 1.66 0.92
N TYR A 41 11.28 0.98 0.47
CA TYR A 41 11.09 -0.45 0.73
C TYR A 41 12.21 -1.31 0.12
N PHE A 42 12.65 -1.02 -1.11
CA PHE A 42 13.75 -1.75 -1.74
C PHE A 42 15.07 -1.59 -0.99
N TYR A 43 15.35 -0.41 -0.43
CA TYR A 43 16.54 -0.16 0.40
C TYR A 43 16.57 -1.03 1.67
N ASN A 44 15.48 -1.05 2.44
CA ASN A 44 15.39 -1.85 3.67
C ASN A 44 15.53 -3.37 3.44
N LYS A 45 15.16 -3.87 2.24
CA LYS A 45 15.29 -5.29 1.89
C LYS A 45 16.71 -5.67 1.44
N ILE A 46 17.48 -4.73 0.90
CA ILE A 46 18.86 -4.95 0.44
C ILE A 46 19.81 -5.18 1.63
N GLU A 47 19.58 -4.57 2.79
CA GLU A 47 20.32 -4.91 4.02
C GLU A 47 20.09 -6.37 4.48
N VAL A 48 18.97 -7.00 4.07
CA VAL A 48 18.55 -8.33 4.56
C VAL A 48 18.99 -9.46 3.63
N TYR A 49 19.29 -9.20 2.35
CA TYR A 49 19.68 -10.21 1.37
C TYR A 49 21.08 -9.96 0.80
N ASP A 50 22.09 -10.39 1.53
CA ASP A 50 23.42 -10.63 0.99
C ASP A 50 23.40 -11.92 0.14
N THR A 51 23.20 -11.81 -1.18
CA THR A 51 23.80 -12.65 -2.26
C THR A 51 23.15 -12.41 -3.65
N GLY A 52 23.95 -12.03 -4.66
CA GLY A 52 23.69 -12.36 -6.07
C GLY A 52 23.93 -11.28 -7.14
N ASP A 53 24.85 -11.56 -8.07
CA ASP A 53 25.44 -10.73 -9.15
C ASP A 53 24.50 -10.05 -10.20
N LYS A 54 23.19 -10.02 -10.01
CA LYS A 54 22.27 -9.19 -10.84
C LYS A 54 21.70 -7.98 -10.08
N LEU A 55 22.10 -7.84 -8.82
CA LEU A 55 21.76 -6.73 -7.93
C LEU A 55 22.72 -5.54 -8.10
N SER A 56 23.93 -5.75 -8.64
CA SER A 56 24.98 -4.72 -8.75
C SER A 56 24.57 -3.54 -9.60
N ASP A 57 23.88 -3.74 -10.73
CA ASP A 57 23.67 -2.65 -11.70
C ASP A 57 22.62 -1.63 -11.20
N LYS A 58 21.62 -2.08 -10.42
CA LYS A 58 20.63 -1.19 -9.79
C LYS A 58 21.15 -0.59 -8.48
N LEU A 59 21.93 -1.34 -7.71
CA LEU A 59 22.68 -0.81 -6.55
C LEU A 59 23.63 0.29 -6.99
N GLN A 60 24.35 0.08 -8.09
CA GLN A 60 25.26 1.06 -8.65
C GLN A 60 24.49 2.31 -9.07
N SER A 61 23.32 2.20 -9.71
CA SER A 61 22.51 3.38 -10.06
C SER A 61 22.01 4.19 -8.86
N MET A 62 21.77 3.56 -7.70
CA MET A 62 21.40 4.23 -6.46
C MET A 62 22.59 4.78 -5.69
N LEU A 63 23.73 4.08 -5.70
CA LEU A 63 24.99 4.56 -5.13
C LEU A 63 25.51 5.74 -5.96
N ASP A 64 25.46 5.66 -7.27
CA ASP A 64 25.76 6.77 -8.18
C ASP A 64 24.77 7.93 -7.97
N PHE A 65 23.51 7.67 -7.59
CA PHE A 65 22.55 8.70 -7.20
C PHE A 65 22.92 9.34 -5.86
N ILE A 66 23.28 8.56 -4.83
CA ILE A 66 23.69 9.05 -3.51
C ILE A 66 25.02 9.79 -3.60
N ASP A 67 25.98 9.29 -4.38
CA ASP A 67 27.27 9.92 -4.62
C ASP A 67 27.09 11.23 -5.41
N LYS A 68 26.25 11.23 -6.44
CA LYS A 68 25.92 12.46 -7.18
C LYS A 68 25.13 13.46 -6.32
N PHE A 69 24.24 12.98 -5.45
CA PHE A 69 23.48 13.79 -4.49
C PHE A 69 24.40 14.36 -3.40
N SER A 70 25.42 13.62 -2.98
CA SER A 70 26.48 14.03 -2.05
C SER A 70 27.44 15.05 -2.68
N GLU A 71 27.78 14.88 -3.96
CA GLU A 71 28.55 15.85 -4.74
C GLU A 71 27.78 17.17 -4.96
N ASP A 72 26.46 17.10 -5.22
CA ASP A 72 25.61 18.26 -5.44
C ASP A 72 25.28 19.06 -4.15
N MET A 73 25.43 18.46 -2.95
CA MET A 73 25.12 19.11 -1.66
C MET A 73 26.33 19.67 -0.90
N GLY A 74 27.56 19.32 -1.28
CA GLY A 74 28.78 19.84 -0.65
C GLY A 74 29.06 19.28 0.76
N ASP A 75 30.20 19.69 1.34
CA ASP A 75 30.78 19.08 2.56
C ASP A 75 29.88 19.17 3.81
N GLU A 76 28.90 20.06 3.85
CA GLU A 76 27.95 20.22 4.96
C GLU A 76 26.98 19.03 5.12
N ALA A 77 26.65 18.32 4.03
CA ALA A 77 25.77 17.14 4.09
C ALA A 77 26.48 15.88 4.62
N LYS A 78 27.81 15.81 4.46
CA LYS A 78 28.63 14.69 4.98
C LYS A 78 28.74 14.71 6.50
N ASP A 79 28.86 15.88 7.10
CA ASP A 79 28.82 16.04 8.57
C ASP A 79 27.41 15.74 9.12
N PHE A 80 26.35 16.06 8.36
CA PHE A 80 24.97 15.80 8.76
C PHE A 80 24.62 14.29 8.79
N ALA A 81 25.15 13.52 7.84
CA ALA A 81 24.96 12.06 7.78
C ALA A 81 25.78 11.29 8.83
N SER A 82 26.86 11.88 9.35
CA SER A 82 27.76 11.27 10.34
C SER A 82 27.17 11.24 11.75
N ASP A 83 26.49 12.32 12.17
CA ASP A 83 26.31 12.58 13.61
C ASP A 83 24.96 12.16 14.20
N ARG A 84 23.96 11.78 13.40
CA ARG A 84 22.63 11.39 13.92
C ARG A 84 21.94 10.33 13.06
N ILE A 85 22.13 9.07 13.43
CA ILE A 85 21.60 7.91 12.70
C ILE A 85 20.06 7.85 12.71
N ASP A 86 19.34 8.50 13.64
CA ASP A 86 17.86 8.53 13.64
C ASP A 86 17.26 9.84 13.08
N ASP A 87 17.82 11.01 13.39
CA ASP A 87 17.33 12.30 12.84
C ASP A 87 17.67 12.44 11.34
N GLY A 88 18.75 11.81 10.88
CA GLY A 88 19.18 11.83 9.48
C GLY A 88 18.20 11.13 8.51
N TYR A 89 17.50 10.08 8.94
CA TYR A 89 16.52 9.40 8.08
C TYR A 89 15.32 10.28 7.74
N ASN A 90 14.85 11.04 8.72
CA ASN A 90 13.72 11.94 8.52
C ASN A 90 14.08 13.03 7.52
N ASP A 91 15.21 13.71 7.74
CA ASP A 91 15.58 14.88 6.94
C ASP A 91 16.02 14.48 5.52
N ILE A 92 16.80 13.40 5.38
CA ILE A 92 17.15 12.84 4.06
C ILE A 92 15.90 12.32 3.35
N GLY A 93 15.01 11.64 4.08
CA GLY A 93 13.75 11.14 3.54
C GLY A 93 12.87 12.26 3.00
N ILE A 94 12.78 13.39 3.72
CA ILE A 94 12.00 14.56 3.31
C ILE A 94 12.60 15.17 2.05
N LEU A 95 13.93 15.33 1.98
CA LEU A 95 14.63 15.86 0.80
C LEU A 95 14.42 14.99 -0.44
N VAL A 96 14.48 13.67 -0.29
CA VAL A 96 14.23 12.73 -1.39
C VAL A 96 12.76 12.77 -1.81
N TYR A 97 11.84 12.75 -0.85
CA TYR A 97 10.41 12.86 -1.13
C TYR A 97 10.06 14.14 -1.88
N GLU A 98 10.63 15.28 -1.49
CA GLU A 98 10.48 16.56 -2.18
C GLU A 98 10.86 16.46 -3.66
N LYS A 99 11.95 15.75 -4.00
CA LYS A 99 12.34 15.51 -5.39
C LYS A 99 11.28 14.70 -6.15
N TYR A 100 10.78 13.61 -5.57
CA TYR A 100 9.67 12.85 -6.16
C TYR A 100 8.43 13.73 -6.36
N PHE A 101 8.07 14.55 -5.37
CA PHE A 101 6.93 15.48 -5.49
C PHE A 101 7.05 16.35 -6.75
N TYR A 102 8.21 16.96 -6.94
CA TYR A 102 8.46 17.75 -8.14
C TYR A 102 8.47 16.91 -9.42
N ASP A 103 9.00 15.68 -9.42
CA ASP A 103 8.98 14.79 -10.60
C ASP A 103 7.59 14.41 -11.08
N TYR A 104 6.64 14.23 -10.16
CA TYR A 104 5.25 13.93 -10.52
C TYR A 104 4.43 15.16 -10.94
N ILE A 105 4.98 16.37 -10.81
CA ILE A 105 4.47 17.55 -11.51
C ILE A 105 4.92 17.43 -12.99
N ASN A 106 4.14 16.68 -13.76
CA ASN A 106 4.43 16.22 -15.12
C ASN A 106 4.40 17.36 -16.17
N ILE A 107 5.41 18.23 -16.13
CA ILE A 107 5.60 19.34 -17.06
C ILE A 107 7.02 19.35 -17.63
N LYS A 108 7.19 19.98 -18.80
CA LYS A 108 8.51 20.32 -19.34
C LYS A 108 8.90 21.73 -18.91
N GLY A 109 10.04 21.91 -18.25
CA GLY A 109 10.55 23.22 -17.83
C GLY A 109 10.76 23.34 -16.31
N ASP A 110 10.87 24.58 -15.81
CA ASP A 110 11.04 24.85 -14.38
C ASP A 110 9.71 24.64 -13.64
N LYS A 111 9.71 23.64 -12.75
CA LYS A 111 8.54 23.22 -11.97
C LYS A 111 8.16 24.25 -10.91
N ASN A 112 9.14 24.95 -10.34
CA ASN A 112 8.88 26.01 -9.37
C ASN A 112 8.24 27.23 -10.06
N GLU A 113 8.67 27.55 -11.28
CA GLU A 113 8.06 28.61 -12.08
C GLU A 113 6.60 28.25 -12.45
N TYR A 114 6.35 27.00 -12.85
CA TYR A 114 4.99 26.52 -13.12
C TYR A 114 4.07 26.59 -11.90
N LEU A 115 4.53 26.12 -10.73
CA LEU A 115 3.72 26.19 -9.51
C LEU A 115 3.41 27.64 -9.13
N LYS A 116 4.39 28.53 -9.27
CA LYS A 116 4.19 29.98 -9.08
C LYS A 116 3.18 30.56 -10.07
N ASP A 117 3.22 30.17 -11.34
CA ASP A 117 2.23 30.55 -12.36
C ASP A 117 0.81 30.04 -12.04
N LYS A 118 0.70 28.90 -11.36
CA LYS A 118 -0.59 28.42 -10.83
C LYS A 118 -1.02 29.12 -9.54
N GLY A 119 -0.22 30.03 -9.02
CA GLY A 119 -0.46 30.75 -7.77
C GLY A 119 -0.11 29.93 -6.53
N ILE A 120 0.67 28.85 -6.67
CA ILE A 120 1.15 28.01 -5.56
C ILE A 120 2.54 28.50 -5.15
N GLN A 121 2.70 28.84 -3.88
CA GLN A 121 3.94 29.39 -3.34
C GLN A 121 4.28 28.79 -1.98
N ASN A 122 5.53 28.92 -1.56
CA ASN A 122 6.00 28.53 -0.22
C ASN A 122 5.63 27.08 0.14
N ILE A 123 5.88 26.16 -0.79
CA ILE A 123 5.70 24.73 -0.52
C ILE A 123 6.74 24.33 0.53
N ASP A 124 6.28 23.75 1.62
CA ASP A 124 7.09 23.35 2.75
C ASP A 124 6.67 21.96 3.25
N PHE A 125 7.68 21.08 3.40
CA PHE A 125 7.55 19.70 3.84
C PHE A 125 8.03 19.50 5.29
N SER A 126 8.48 20.56 5.97
CA SER A 126 9.13 20.51 7.29
C SER A 126 8.31 19.83 8.40
N SER A 127 6.98 19.80 8.23
CA SER A 127 6.05 19.14 9.18
C SER A 127 5.86 17.65 8.91
N SER A 128 6.55 17.09 7.91
CA SER A 128 6.58 15.67 7.61
C SER A 128 7.40 14.90 8.65
N LYS A 129 7.05 13.62 8.83
CA LYS A 129 7.75 12.68 9.69
C LYS A 129 7.98 11.38 8.92
N ILE A 130 9.23 11.02 8.71
CA ILE A 130 9.64 9.82 8.01
C ILE A 130 10.48 9.01 8.96
N SER A 131 9.99 7.81 9.26
CA SER A 131 10.71 6.79 10.01
C SER A 131 10.81 5.52 9.17
N LYS A 132 11.48 4.52 9.72
CA LYS A 132 11.59 3.19 9.10
C LYS A 132 10.22 2.54 8.85
N ASP A 133 9.27 2.79 9.75
CA ASP A 133 7.98 2.08 9.79
C ASP A 133 6.80 2.96 9.36
N GLU A 134 6.95 4.28 9.44
CA GLU A 134 5.88 5.24 9.15
C GLU A 134 6.39 6.44 8.36
N ILE A 135 5.72 6.72 7.25
CA ILE A 135 5.86 7.93 6.46
C ILE A 135 4.59 8.76 6.63
N TYR A 136 4.70 9.85 7.36
CA TYR A 136 3.71 10.92 7.37
C TYR A 136 4.26 12.10 6.58
N ILE A 137 3.73 12.33 5.38
CA ILE A 137 4.07 13.54 4.63
C ILE A 137 3.03 14.61 4.94
N ASN A 138 3.49 15.79 5.32
CA ASN A 138 2.66 16.98 5.40
C ASN A 138 3.26 18.05 4.47
N ILE A 139 2.44 18.50 3.51
CA ILE A 139 2.79 19.59 2.62
C ILE A 139 1.98 20.81 3.03
N THR A 140 2.67 21.88 3.35
CA THR A 140 2.06 23.20 3.52
C THR A 140 2.40 24.08 2.34
N TYR A 141 1.43 24.86 1.85
CA TYR A 141 1.66 25.77 0.74
C TYR A 141 0.66 26.92 0.77
N GLN A 142 0.99 27.98 0.05
CA GLN A 142 0.19 29.19 -0.05
C GLN A 142 -0.44 29.31 -1.43
N ILE A 143 -1.76 29.52 -1.48
CA ILE A 143 -2.47 29.92 -2.69
C ILE A 143 -2.55 31.44 -2.74
N ARG A 144 -1.96 32.03 -3.78
CA ARG A 144 -2.05 33.45 -4.07
C ARG A 144 -3.32 33.75 -4.87
N ASN A 145 -4.06 34.75 -4.42
CA ASN A 145 -5.12 35.35 -5.22
C ASN A 145 -4.51 36.22 -6.33
N GLU A 146 -4.87 35.92 -7.57
CA GLU A 146 -4.42 36.65 -8.77
C GLU A 146 -5.59 37.38 -9.45
N LEU A 147 -6.77 37.36 -8.84
CA LEU A 147 -7.90 38.12 -9.34
C LEU A 147 -7.61 39.63 -9.22
N PRO A 148 -8.18 40.47 -10.11
CA PRO A 148 -7.97 41.92 -10.10
C PRO A 148 -8.36 42.62 -8.79
N ILE A 149 -9.16 41.94 -7.96
CA ILE A 149 -9.63 42.42 -6.67
C ILE A 149 -9.20 41.39 -5.64
N ASP A 150 -8.44 41.83 -4.64
CA ASP A 150 -8.01 40.97 -3.54
C ASP A 150 -9.00 41.02 -2.37
N PHE A 151 -9.92 40.05 -2.31
CA PHE A 151 -10.97 39.98 -1.29
C PHE A 151 -10.74 38.89 -0.23
N ILE A 152 -9.82 37.95 -0.47
CA ILE A 152 -9.51 36.82 0.43
C ILE A 152 -8.05 36.84 0.91
N GLY A 153 -7.15 37.54 0.21
CA GLY A 153 -5.71 37.47 0.47
C GLY A 153 -5.13 36.13 0.05
N SER A 154 -3.93 35.83 0.56
CA SER A 154 -3.30 34.53 0.37
C SER A 154 -3.81 33.53 1.42
N MET A 155 -4.03 32.29 0.99
CA MET A 155 -4.52 31.23 1.86
C MET A 155 -3.42 30.19 2.08
N ASN A 156 -3.15 29.83 3.33
CA ASN A 156 -2.25 28.73 3.65
C ASN A 156 -3.06 27.44 3.75
N ILE A 157 -2.63 26.41 3.04
CA ILE A 157 -3.22 25.08 3.02
C ILE A 157 -2.21 24.10 3.59
N SER A 158 -2.70 23.13 4.36
CA SER A 158 -1.92 21.98 4.82
C SER A 158 -2.62 20.72 4.37
N GLU A 159 -1.90 19.84 3.69
CA GLU A 159 -2.38 18.54 3.26
C GLU A 159 -1.45 17.47 3.82
N GLY A 160 -2.05 16.40 4.34
CA GLY A 160 -1.31 15.29 4.93
C GLY A 160 -1.65 13.98 4.23
N VAL A 161 -0.63 13.18 3.92
CA VAL A 161 -0.78 11.78 3.57
C VAL A 161 -0.01 10.92 4.57
N TYR A 162 -0.68 9.92 5.10
CA TYR A 162 -0.08 8.95 6.02
C TYR A 162 0.06 7.62 5.30
N ILE A 163 1.29 7.14 5.23
CA ILE A 163 1.69 5.88 4.61
C ILE A 163 2.43 5.07 5.66
N LYS A 164 1.87 3.91 5.98
CA LYS A 164 2.59 2.91 6.76
C LYS A 164 3.58 2.20 5.85
N THR A 165 4.87 2.42 6.07
CA THR A 165 5.96 1.71 5.43
C THR A 165 6.32 0.49 6.26
N PHE A 166 5.41 -0.48 6.35
CA PHE A 166 5.89 -1.80 6.75
C PHE A 166 6.87 -2.24 5.69
N ALA A 167 8.07 -2.60 6.13
CA ALA A 167 9.26 -2.86 5.34
C ALA A 167 9.15 -4.09 4.41
N GLU A 168 7.95 -4.40 3.87
CA GLU A 168 7.61 -5.63 3.15
C GLU A 168 6.68 -5.47 1.94
N GLY A 169 6.61 -4.27 1.34
CA GLY A 169 6.35 -4.17 -0.09
C GLY A 169 5.00 -4.70 -0.57
N GLU A 170 3.92 -4.23 0.03
CA GLU A 170 2.95 -3.36 -0.62
C GLU A 170 2.32 -2.50 0.46
N SER A 171 1.90 -1.28 0.11
CA SER A 171 1.11 -0.45 1.01
C SER A 171 -0.03 -1.28 1.61
N LEU A 172 -0.21 -1.23 2.93
CA LEU A 172 -1.37 -1.79 3.64
C LEU A 172 -2.72 -1.41 3.00
N TYR A 173 -2.75 -0.42 2.12
CA TYR A 173 -3.89 -0.05 1.28
C TYR A 173 -4.37 -1.18 0.33
N ALA A 174 -3.47 -1.98 -0.26
CA ALA A 174 -3.81 -3.08 -1.17
C ALA A 174 -4.38 -4.31 -0.45
N LEU A 175 -3.94 -4.53 0.81
CA LEU A 175 -4.57 -5.47 1.72
C LEU A 175 -5.88 -4.91 2.27
N SER A 176 -5.96 -3.63 2.67
CA SER A 176 -7.15 -3.05 3.30
C SER A 176 -8.41 -3.12 2.44
N ASN A 177 -8.28 -2.94 1.11
CA ASN A 177 -9.40 -3.06 0.17
C ASN A 177 -9.81 -4.53 -0.09
N ASN A 178 -8.99 -5.50 0.33
CA ASN A 178 -9.23 -6.95 0.21
C ASN A 178 -9.20 -7.64 1.59
N ILE A 179 -9.42 -6.89 2.67
CA ILE A 179 -9.64 -7.43 4.01
C ILE A 179 -11.13 -7.36 4.28
N GLU A 180 -11.75 -8.54 4.36
CA GLU A 180 -13.10 -8.68 4.88
C GLU A 180 -13.03 -8.99 6.39
N ARG A 181 -13.99 -8.50 7.17
CA ARG A 181 -14.14 -8.85 8.58
C ARG A 181 -15.49 -9.52 8.80
N ILE A 182 -15.48 -10.66 9.48
CA ILE A 182 -16.68 -11.43 9.82
C ILE A 182 -16.70 -11.65 11.32
N GLU A 183 -17.79 -11.23 11.95
CA GLU A 183 -18.03 -11.48 13.37
C GLU A 183 -18.98 -12.67 13.57
N LEU A 184 -18.64 -13.55 14.50
CA LEU A 184 -19.41 -14.74 14.86
C LEU A 184 -19.83 -14.70 16.33
N ASP A 185 -20.94 -15.34 16.67
CA ASP A 185 -21.42 -15.47 18.05
C ASP A 185 -20.59 -16.46 18.91
N TYR A 186 -19.71 -17.25 18.27
CA TYR A 186 -18.77 -18.16 18.91
C TYR A 186 -17.35 -18.01 18.34
N ASP A 187 -16.34 -18.53 19.06
CA ASP A 187 -14.96 -18.54 18.59
C ASP A 187 -14.71 -19.77 17.70
N VAL A 188 -14.65 -19.56 16.39
CA VAL A 188 -14.39 -20.63 15.40
C VAL A 188 -12.97 -21.18 15.49
N TRP A 189 -12.04 -20.44 16.08
CA TRP A 189 -10.63 -20.80 16.16
C TRP A 189 -10.33 -21.82 17.25
N GLU A 190 -11.23 -21.98 18.23
CA GLU A 190 -11.19 -23.03 19.25
C GLU A 190 -11.60 -24.41 18.73
N LEU A 191 -12.19 -24.48 17.52
CA LEU A 191 -12.48 -25.75 16.85
C LEU A 191 -11.18 -26.45 16.42
N ASN A 192 -11.26 -27.78 16.28
CA ASN A 192 -10.15 -28.54 15.69
C ASN A 192 -9.93 -28.15 14.22
N ASN A 193 -8.73 -28.41 13.69
CA ASN A 193 -8.33 -27.94 12.36
C ASN A 193 -9.30 -28.33 11.23
N LEU A 194 -9.87 -29.54 11.27
CA LEU A 194 -10.77 -30.03 10.22
C LEU A 194 -12.15 -29.37 10.33
N GLU A 195 -12.70 -29.29 11.55
CA GLU A 195 -13.99 -28.65 11.80
C GLU A 195 -13.95 -27.16 11.53
N ARG A 196 -12.86 -26.49 11.94
CA ARG A 196 -12.60 -25.07 11.67
C ARG A 196 -12.59 -24.79 10.18
N GLY A 197 -11.81 -25.54 9.42
CA GLY A 197 -11.71 -25.35 7.96
C GLY A 197 -13.07 -25.51 7.27
N LYS A 198 -13.85 -26.53 7.65
CA LYS A 198 -15.21 -26.72 7.12
C LYS A 198 -16.13 -25.57 7.48
N LYS A 199 -16.17 -25.15 8.75
CA LYS A 199 -17.05 -24.07 9.20
C LYS A 199 -16.71 -22.74 8.56
N ILE A 200 -15.43 -22.39 8.46
CA ILE A 200 -14.97 -21.18 7.78
C ILE A 200 -15.34 -21.22 6.29
N ALA A 201 -15.15 -22.35 5.63
CA ALA A 201 -15.54 -22.51 4.23
C ALA A 201 -17.07 -22.35 4.04
N GLU A 202 -17.90 -22.88 4.94
CA GLU A 202 -19.36 -22.66 4.92
C GLU A 202 -19.72 -21.19 5.06
N ILE A 203 -19.13 -20.50 6.04
CA ILE A 203 -19.36 -19.08 6.32
C ILE A 203 -18.99 -18.20 5.10
N LEU A 204 -17.89 -18.54 4.43
CA LEU A 204 -17.39 -17.83 3.24
C LEU A 204 -18.06 -18.28 1.93
N GLY A 205 -19.06 -19.17 2.01
CA GLY A 205 -19.92 -19.52 0.89
C GLY A 205 -19.40 -20.62 -0.03
N ASN A 206 -18.69 -21.62 0.52
CA ASN A 206 -18.28 -22.82 -0.22
C ASN A 206 -19.49 -23.44 -0.93
N ASN A 207 -19.39 -23.52 -2.26
CA ASN A 207 -20.42 -24.08 -3.13
C ASN A 207 -19.92 -25.28 -3.97
N LEU A 208 -18.65 -25.68 -3.83
CA LEU A 208 -18.06 -26.85 -4.49
C LEU A 208 -18.02 -28.10 -3.58
N GLY A 209 -18.34 -27.95 -2.30
CA GLY A 209 -18.33 -29.02 -1.30
C GLY A 209 -16.92 -29.46 -0.89
N TYR A 210 -16.85 -30.48 -0.03
CA TYR A 210 -15.60 -30.88 0.65
C TYR A 210 -14.77 -31.94 -0.07
N MET A 211 -15.16 -32.35 -1.28
CA MET A 211 -14.50 -33.40 -2.05
C MET A 211 -13.47 -32.87 -3.04
N TYR A 212 -13.49 -31.56 -3.29
CA TYR A 212 -12.41 -30.89 -4.00
C TYR A 212 -11.28 -30.58 -3.04
N TYR A 213 -10.06 -30.84 -3.49
CA TYR A 213 -8.86 -30.43 -2.79
C TYR A 213 -8.35 -29.14 -3.45
N GLY A 214 -8.11 -28.11 -2.64
CA GLY A 214 -7.55 -26.83 -3.08
C GLY A 214 -8.54 -25.81 -3.64
N ILE A 215 -9.82 -26.16 -3.85
CA ILE A 215 -10.87 -25.21 -4.30
C ILE A 215 -12.16 -25.42 -3.52
N ASP A 216 -12.85 -24.32 -3.23
CA ASP A 216 -14.02 -24.30 -2.35
C ASP A 216 -15.23 -23.63 -2.99
N LYS A 217 -14.99 -22.60 -3.80
CA LYS A 217 -16.05 -21.75 -4.32
C LYS A 217 -15.81 -21.37 -5.77
N LEU A 218 -16.88 -21.39 -6.55
CA LEU A 218 -16.92 -20.89 -7.92
C LEU A 218 -18.09 -19.93 -8.03
N GLU A 219 -17.82 -18.64 -8.17
CA GLU A 219 -18.84 -17.60 -8.22
C GLU A 219 -18.38 -16.44 -9.09
N ASN A 220 -19.29 -15.87 -9.88
CA ASN A 220 -19.03 -14.71 -10.73
C ASN A 220 -17.75 -14.86 -11.58
N ASP A 221 -17.50 -16.02 -12.19
CA ASP A 221 -16.29 -16.37 -12.97
C ASP A 221 -14.95 -16.46 -12.19
N ALA A 222 -15.00 -16.40 -10.85
CA ALA A 222 -13.84 -16.56 -9.98
C ALA A 222 -13.81 -17.95 -9.34
N LEU A 223 -12.69 -18.65 -9.50
CA LEU A 223 -12.41 -19.88 -8.78
C LEU A 223 -11.62 -19.56 -7.50
N GLU A 224 -12.22 -19.83 -6.35
CA GLU A 224 -11.72 -19.44 -5.03
C GLU A 224 -11.30 -20.64 -4.19
N SER A 225 -10.14 -20.52 -3.56
CA SER A 225 -9.61 -21.41 -2.52
C SER A 225 -9.72 -20.72 -1.17
N ILE A 226 -10.42 -21.34 -0.21
CA ILE A 226 -10.62 -20.79 1.14
C ILE A 226 -9.70 -21.54 2.10
N VAL A 227 -8.79 -20.80 2.73
CA VAL A 227 -7.73 -21.39 3.55
C VAL A 227 -7.78 -20.79 4.95
N SER A 228 -8.05 -21.61 5.97
CA SER A 228 -8.01 -21.15 7.36
C SER A 228 -6.62 -21.34 7.98
N VAL A 229 -6.03 -20.28 8.54
CA VAL A 229 -4.77 -20.34 9.28
C VAL A 229 -4.90 -19.64 10.63
N ASP A 230 -4.73 -20.40 11.72
CA ASP A 230 -4.77 -19.87 13.08
C ASP A 230 -3.38 -19.34 13.46
N THR A 231 -3.12 -18.05 13.19
CA THR A 231 -1.82 -17.38 13.42
C THR A 231 -1.41 -17.31 14.90
N ARG A 232 -2.30 -17.66 15.83
CA ARG A 232 -2.04 -17.71 17.28
C ARG A 232 -1.27 -18.97 17.68
N LYS A 233 -1.28 -20.00 16.83
CA LYS A 233 -0.57 -21.27 17.11
C LYS A 233 0.94 -21.07 16.97
N LYS A 234 1.69 -21.70 17.88
CA LYS A 234 3.17 -21.67 17.91
C LYS A 234 3.83 -21.98 16.56
N THR A 235 3.23 -22.89 15.78
CA THR A 235 3.72 -23.26 14.44
C THR A 235 3.84 -22.07 13.49
N TYR A 236 3.06 -21.01 13.69
CA TYR A 236 3.07 -19.82 12.83
C TYR A 236 3.74 -18.60 13.48
N LEU A 237 4.33 -18.74 14.69
CA LEU A 237 4.95 -17.63 15.40
C LEU A 237 6.40 -17.38 14.97
N THR A 238 7.12 -18.43 14.57
CA THR A 238 8.52 -18.35 14.10
C THR A 238 8.75 -19.44 13.04
N GLN A 239 9.53 -19.14 12.00
CA GLN A 239 9.74 -19.91 10.75
C GLN A 239 8.73 -19.62 9.63
N GLU A 240 9.12 -19.86 8.36
CA GLU A 240 8.37 -19.59 7.11
C GLU A 240 7.08 -20.44 6.92
N ASN A 241 6.52 -21.00 8.01
CA ASN A 241 5.39 -21.93 7.98
C ASN A 241 4.08 -21.29 7.50
N LEU A 242 3.87 -20.00 7.73
CA LEU A 242 2.68 -19.28 7.23
C LEU A 242 2.80 -19.07 5.72
N TYR A 243 3.99 -18.67 5.26
CA TYR A 243 4.28 -18.53 3.83
C TYR A 243 4.16 -19.88 3.11
N ASP A 244 4.82 -20.92 3.61
CA ASP A 244 4.80 -22.26 3.01
C ASP A 244 3.39 -22.81 2.90
N ARG A 245 2.57 -22.61 3.94
CA ARG A 245 1.17 -23.04 3.94
C ARG A 245 0.35 -22.31 2.88
N ALA A 246 0.50 -20.99 2.76
CA ALA A 246 -0.20 -20.22 1.74
C ALA A 246 0.30 -20.59 0.34
N LYS A 247 1.62 -20.74 0.17
CA LYS A 247 2.29 -21.14 -1.07
C LYS A 247 1.79 -22.49 -1.58
N GLU A 248 1.72 -23.51 -0.71
CA GLU A 248 1.16 -24.83 -1.03
C GLU A 248 -0.24 -24.70 -1.65
N LYS A 249 -1.10 -23.86 -1.05
CA LYS A 249 -2.47 -23.64 -1.54
C LYS A 249 -2.54 -22.81 -2.81
N ILE A 250 -1.65 -21.84 -2.96
CA ILE A 250 -1.49 -21.08 -4.21
C ILE A 250 -1.08 -22.01 -5.35
N ASP A 251 -0.15 -22.94 -5.11
CA ASP A 251 0.30 -23.91 -6.11
C ASP A 251 -0.83 -24.89 -6.49
N GLU A 252 -1.55 -25.46 -5.51
CA GLU A 252 -2.73 -26.29 -5.77
C GLU A 252 -3.78 -25.56 -6.62
N LEU A 253 -4.11 -24.32 -6.24
CA LEU A 253 -5.05 -23.48 -6.98
C LEU A 253 -4.50 -23.15 -8.36
N TYR A 254 -3.21 -22.85 -8.49
CA TYR A 254 -2.55 -22.54 -9.76
C TYR A 254 -2.59 -23.72 -10.71
N GLU A 255 -2.32 -24.93 -10.24
CA GLU A 255 -2.27 -26.16 -11.04
C GLU A 255 -3.66 -26.65 -11.46
N PHE A 256 -4.71 -26.38 -10.67
CA PHE A 256 -6.07 -26.78 -11.02
C PHE A 256 -6.49 -26.28 -12.41
N ARG A 257 -7.11 -27.17 -13.20
CA ARG A 257 -7.61 -26.88 -14.57
C ARG A 257 -9.08 -27.23 -14.72
N GLU A 258 -9.45 -28.42 -14.27
CA GLU A 258 -10.80 -28.96 -14.32
C GLU A 258 -10.91 -30.15 -13.38
N GLY A 259 -12.13 -30.55 -13.03
CA GLY A 259 -12.37 -31.76 -12.27
C GLY A 259 -13.85 -32.03 -12.08
N ASN A 260 -14.18 -33.28 -11.76
CA ASN A 260 -15.52 -33.70 -11.35
C ASN A 260 -15.42 -34.40 -9.99
N LYS A 261 -16.09 -33.85 -8.98
CA LYS A 261 -16.18 -34.44 -7.65
C LYS A 261 -17.64 -34.47 -7.20
N ASN A 262 -18.14 -35.67 -6.93
CA ASN A 262 -19.50 -35.90 -6.44
C ASN A 262 -20.59 -35.20 -7.28
N GLY A 263 -20.44 -35.22 -8.61
CA GLY A 263 -21.40 -34.61 -9.54
C GLY A 263 -21.29 -33.10 -9.69
N LYS A 264 -20.41 -32.43 -8.93
CA LYS A 264 -20.01 -31.05 -9.19
C LYS A 264 -18.87 -31.09 -10.19
N ILE A 265 -19.03 -30.38 -11.31
CA ILE A 265 -18.07 -30.32 -12.40
C ILE A 265 -17.57 -28.87 -12.47
N VAL A 266 -16.26 -28.70 -12.52
CA VAL A 266 -15.60 -27.42 -12.77
C VAL A 266 -14.73 -27.60 -13.99
N THR A 267 -14.90 -26.73 -14.98
CA THR A 267 -14.19 -26.72 -16.25
C THR A 267 -13.46 -25.40 -16.45
N LYS A 268 -12.50 -25.37 -17.36
CA LYS A 268 -11.73 -24.15 -17.67
C LYS A 268 -12.61 -23.00 -18.19
N SER A 269 -13.78 -23.29 -18.76
CA SER A 269 -14.71 -22.24 -19.23
C SER A 269 -15.51 -21.58 -18.12
N ASP A 270 -15.54 -22.16 -16.92
CA ASP A 270 -16.39 -21.66 -15.84
C ASP A 270 -15.75 -20.49 -15.06
N TYR A 271 -14.45 -20.25 -15.26
CA TYR A 271 -13.72 -19.19 -14.57
C TYR A 271 -12.68 -18.50 -15.48
N ASN A 272 -12.46 -17.20 -15.26
CA ASN A 272 -11.39 -16.43 -15.92
C ASN A 272 -10.34 -15.89 -14.94
N ARG A 273 -10.61 -15.97 -13.63
CA ARG A 273 -9.71 -15.55 -12.57
C ARG A 273 -9.69 -16.55 -11.42
N LYS A 274 -8.59 -16.52 -10.66
CA LYS A 274 -8.38 -17.36 -9.49
C LYS A 274 -8.14 -16.46 -8.27
N LEU A 275 -8.66 -16.89 -7.13
CA LEU A 275 -8.61 -16.15 -5.87
C LEU A 275 -8.20 -17.10 -4.74
N ILE A 276 -7.20 -16.72 -3.95
CA ILE A 276 -6.98 -17.31 -2.64
C ILE A 276 -7.55 -16.37 -1.57
N ASN A 277 -8.36 -16.92 -0.68
CA ASN A 277 -8.94 -16.22 0.46
C ASN A 277 -8.41 -16.85 1.76
N LEU A 278 -7.49 -16.14 2.39
CA LEU A 278 -6.84 -16.58 3.62
C LEU A 278 -7.63 -16.06 4.82
N ALA A 279 -8.32 -16.96 5.52
CA ALA A 279 -9.02 -16.66 6.75
C ALA A 279 -8.05 -16.67 7.93
N LEU A 280 -8.03 -15.59 8.71
CA LEU A 280 -7.13 -15.36 9.85
C LEU A 280 -7.93 -14.89 11.09
N PRO A 281 -7.43 -15.14 12.31
CA PRO A 281 -8.04 -14.60 13.52
C PRO A 281 -7.74 -13.09 13.67
N SER A 282 -8.45 -12.39 14.55
CA SER A 282 -8.36 -10.92 14.73
C SER A 282 -7.13 -10.43 15.50
N GLU A 283 -6.37 -11.35 16.06
CA GLU A 283 -5.20 -11.08 16.86
C GLU A 283 -4.14 -10.37 16.02
N GLU A 284 -3.43 -9.44 16.65
CA GLU A 284 -2.35 -8.69 16.02
C GLU A 284 -1.29 -9.65 15.50
N LEU A 285 -0.94 -9.50 14.22
CA LEU A 285 0.11 -10.29 13.59
C LEU A 285 1.46 -9.80 14.07
N THR A 286 2.42 -10.71 14.20
CA THR A 286 3.81 -10.30 14.40
C THR A 286 4.38 -9.79 13.08
N ASN A 287 5.40 -8.93 13.14
CA ASN A 287 6.12 -8.48 11.93
C ASN A 287 6.58 -9.66 11.05
N SER A 288 6.98 -10.79 11.66
CA SER A 288 7.35 -12.00 10.92
C SER A 288 6.17 -12.70 10.23
N GLN A 289 4.95 -12.58 10.76
CA GLN A 289 3.76 -13.11 10.10
C GLN A 289 3.31 -12.22 8.95
N GLU A 290 3.37 -10.89 9.13
CA GLU A 290 3.12 -9.92 8.07
C GLU A 290 4.06 -10.16 6.87
N ALA A 291 5.35 -10.39 7.13
CA ALA A 291 6.36 -10.80 6.15
C ALA A 291 5.98 -11.98 5.27
N GLN A 292 5.48 -13.00 5.94
CA GLN A 292 5.14 -14.26 5.31
C GLN A 292 3.87 -14.11 4.47
N LEU A 293 2.91 -13.32 4.93
CA LEU A 293 1.70 -12.99 4.16
C LEU A 293 2.04 -12.16 2.92
N GLU A 294 2.91 -11.15 3.04
CA GLU A 294 3.35 -10.35 1.89
C GLU A 294 4.12 -11.18 0.86
N SER A 295 4.98 -12.09 1.34
CA SER A 295 5.67 -13.04 0.46
C SER A 295 4.70 -13.97 -0.26
N ALA A 296 3.66 -14.47 0.42
CA ALA A 296 2.62 -15.30 -0.18
C ALA A 296 1.77 -14.52 -1.20
N ARG A 297 1.43 -13.27 -0.89
CA ARG A 297 0.69 -12.36 -1.76
C ARG A 297 1.45 -12.08 -3.06
N ARG A 298 2.75 -11.77 -2.96
CA ARG A 298 3.65 -11.61 -4.11
C ARG A 298 3.71 -12.88 -4.96
N TYR A 299 3.81 -14.05 -4.31
CA TYR A 299 3.85 -15.35 -4.99
C TYR A 299 2.56 -15.67 -5.75
N ALA A 300 1.39 -15.33 -5.18
CA ALA A 300 0.10 -15.43 -5.85
C ALA A 300 0.01 -14.50 -7.06
N ARG A 301 0.46 -13.25 -6.91
CA ARG A 301 0.44 -12.24 -7.98
C ARG A 301 1.27 -12.66 -9.20
N GLU A 302 2.46 -13.23 -8.98
CA GLU A 302 3.31 -13.79 -10.06
C GLU A 302 2.61 -14.89 -10.87
N ARG A 303 1.58 -15.54 -10.28
CA ARG A 303 0.75 -16.58 -10.89
C ARG A 303 -0.60 -16.06 -11.39
N ASN A 304 -0.83 -14.75 -11.39
CA ASN A 304 -2.12 -14.10 -11.69
C ASN A 304 -3.27 -14.62 -10.81
N ILE A 305 -2.98 -14.89 -9.54
CA ILE A 305 -3.96 -15.27 -8.52
C ILE A 305 -4.19 -14.06 -7.63
N LEU A 306 -5.47 -13.67 -7.47
CA LEU A 306 -5.88 -12.64 -6.54
C LEU A 306 -5.70 -13.16 -5.11
N PHE A 307 -5.29 -12.29 -4.19
CA PHE A 307 -5.04 -12.64 -2.79
C PHE A 307 -5.91 -11.77 -1.89
N LYS A 308 -6.76 -12.41 -1.10
CA LYS A 308 -7.70 -11.79 -0.17
C LYS A 308 -7.44 -12.32 1.23
N ILE A 309 -7.64 -11.49 2.24
CA ILE A 309 -7.62 -11.89 3.64
C ILE A 309 -9.04 -11.72 4.20
N THR A 310 -9.50 -12.67 5.00
CA THR A 310 -10.73 -12.53 5.78
C THR A 310 -10.39 -12.68 7.26
N ILE A 311 -10.58 -11.63 8.03
CA ILE A 311 -10.46 -11.69 9.49
C ILE A 311 -11.76 -12.23 10.07
N ILE A 312 -11.69 -13.26 10.89
CA ILE A 312 -12.85 -13.86 11.56
C ILE A 312 -12.67 -13.70 13.06
N GLU A 313 -13.64 -13.06 13.71
CA GLU A 313 -13.58 -12.76 15.13
C GLU A 313 -14.87 -13.09 15.86
N LYS A 314 -14.76 -13.34 17.17
CA LYS A 314 -15.93 -13.55 18.02
C LYS A 314 -16.50 -12.19 18.44
N GLN A 315 -17.80 -12.00 18.28
CA GLN A 315 -18.54 -10.86 18.80
C GLN A 315 -18.23 -10.65 20.29
N ARG A 316 -17.76 -9.46 20.63
CA ARG A 316 -17.65 -9.04 22.02
C ARG A 316 -19.05 -8.70 22.50
N LYS A 317 -19.55 -9.43 23.51
CA LYS A 317 -20.75 -9.01 24.22
C LYS A 317 -20.40 -7.73 24.99
N GLU A 318 -21.06 -6.63 24.64
CA GLU A 318 -21.02 -5.36 25.37
C GLU A 318 -21.48 -5.50 26.82
#